data_AF-A0A382TUJ6-F1
#
_entry.id   AF-A0A382TUJ6-F1
#
_cell.length_a   1.000
_cell.length_b   1.000
_cell.length_c   1.000
_cell.angle_alpha   90.00
_cell.angle_beta   90.00
_cell.angle_gamma   90.00
#
_symmetry.space_group_name_H-M   'P 1'
#
loop_
_entity.id
_entity.type
_entity.pdbx_description
1 polymer ?
#
loop_
_entity_poly.entity_id
_entity_poly.type
_entity_poly.pdbx_seq_one_letter_code
_entity_poly.pdbx_strand_id
1 'polypeptide(L)'
;MLYVGEEVVSRAKKSARWALWGLLSLTSLAIWADPNVYPNDYGNNYGGGRAFFYSNVLPRLAENGCFACHARGYVRPNVTVYEDLLKRLAIGDSAENNVVIYKMANIRSFNAQTPNHPGGQRCASIDDEPCKSLREWWDLEFGGAEK
;
A
#
# COMPACT_ATOMS: atom_id res chain seq x y z
N MET A 1 -48.10 60.09 9.41
CA MET A 1 -49.22 60.20 8.46
C MET A 1 -49.60 58.78 8.08
N LEU A 2 -50.82 58.37 8.46
CA LEU A 2 -51.57 57.12 8.10
C LEU A 2 -50.89 55.81 8.57
N TYR A 3 -51.26 55.14 9.68
CA TYR A 3 -52.55 54.53 10.08
C TYR A 3 -53.29 53.84 8.94
N VAL A 4 -53.44 52.51 9.06
CA VAL A 4 -54.64 51.63 8.99
C VAL A 4 -54.07 50.21 9.12
N GLY A 5 -54.39 49.39 10.12
CA GLY A 5 -55.73 48.90 10.50
C GLY A 5 -55.83 47.45 10.04
N GLU A 6 -55.94 46.50 10.97
CA GLU A 6 -57.15 45.65 11.12
C GLU A 6 -56.94 44.28 10.42
N GLU A 7 -57.34 43.10 10.90
CA GLU A 7 -58.00 42.62 12.12
C GLU A 7 -58.19 41.09 11.93
N VAL A 8 -58.67 40.38 12.97
CA VAL A 8 -59.41 39.08 12.92
C VAL A 8 -58.58 37.79 12.66
N VAL A 9 -58.24 36.95 13.65
CA VAL A 9 -59.06 36.03 14.47
C VAL A 9 -59.67 34.82 13.71
N SER A 10 -59.18 33.62 14.08
CA SER A 10 -59.96 32.39 14.34
C SER A 10 -60.43 31.44 13.20
N ARG A 11 -60.12 30.16 13.48
CA ARG A 11 -60.90 28.92 13.26
C ARG A 11 -61.08 28.35 11.85
N ALA A 12 -60.38 27.24 11.67
CA ALA A 12 -60.93 25.87 11.56
C ALA A 12 -62.05 25.62 10.52
N LYS A 13 -61.78 24.71 9.59
CA LYS A 13 -62.26 23.30 9.60
C LYS A 13 -62.09 22.66 8.22
N LYS A 14 -62.13 21.32 8.23
CA LYS A 14 -62.35 20.36 7.13
C LYS A 14 -61.06 19.84 6.50
N SER A 15 -60.51 18.71 6.93
CA SER A 15 -60.98 17.32 6.77
C SER A 15 -60.98 16.83 5.32
N ALA A 16 -60.39 15.64 5.15
CA ALA A 16 -60.51 14.73 4.01
C ALA A 16 -59.66 15.15 2.78
N ARG A 17 -58.95 14.29 2.06
CA ARG A 17 -58.87 12.82 2.02
C ARG A 17 -57.88 12.49 0.87
N TRP A 18 -57.07 11.45 1.03
CA TRP A 18 -56.42 10.62 -0.01
C TRP A 18 -55.41 11.23 -1.01
N ALA A 19 -54.14 10.90 -0.79
CA ALA A 19 -53.14 10.46 -1.80
C ALA A 19 -51.92 9.98 -0.98
N LEU A 20 -51.78 8.71 -0.58
CA LEU A 20 -51.31 7.56 -1.35
C LEU A 20 -50.23 7.90 -2.40
N TRP A 21 -49.12 7.18 -2.31
CA TRP A 21 -47.94 7.11 -3.19
C TRP A 21 -46.76 8.03 -2.83
N GLY A 22 -45.78 7.43 -2.15
CA GLY A 22 -44.47 8.03 -1.92
C GLY A 22 -43.57 7.19 -1.03
N LEU A 23 -43.57 5.85 -1.20
CA LEU A 23 -42.48 5.00 -0.73
C LEU A 23 -41.22 5.40 -1.50
N LEU A 24 -40.46 6.37 -0.98
CA LEU A 24 -39.08 6.56 -1.40
C LEU A 24 -38.30 5.35 -0.88
N SER A 25 -38.17 4.35 -1.76
CA SER A 25 -37.19 3.29 -1.64
C SER A 25 -35.81 3.92 -1.52
N LEU A 26 -35.26 3.94 -0.30
CA LEU A 26 -33.83 4.04 -0.05
C LEU A 26 -33.17 2.74 -0.52
N THR A 27 -33.10 2.52 -1.83
CA THR A 27 -32.13 1.61 -2.42
C THR A 27 -30.84 2.39 -2.58
N SER A 28 -30.06 2.47 -1.51
CA SER A 28 -28.64 2.82 -1.61
C SER A 28 -27.98 1.77 -2.50
N LEU A 29 -27.81 2.10 -3.77
CA LEU A 29 -26.96 1.38 -4.70
C LEU A 29 -25.50 1.65 -4.28
N ALA A 30 -25.04 0.99 -3.22
CA ALA A 30 -23.62 0.96 -2.88
C ALA A 30 -22.96 -0.18 -3.67
N ILE A 31 -22.74 0.04 -4.96
CA ILE A 31 -21.78 -0.74 -5.75
C ILE A 31 -20.55 0.14 -5.92
N TRP A 32 -19.58 -0.01 -5.01
CA TRP A 32 -18.16 -0.06 -5.34
C TRP A 32 -17.57 -1.12 -4.43
N ALA A 33 -17.69 -2.37 -4.88
CA ALA A 33 -16.85 -3.44 -4.34
C ALA A 33 -15.37 -3.10 -4.62
N ASP A 34 -14.58 -3.34 -3.59
CA ASP A 34 -13.14 -3.16 -3.36
C ASP A 34 -12.22 -3.33 -4.60
N PRO A 35 -11.21 -2.47 -4.82
CA PRO A 35 -10.19 -2.67 -5.85
C PRO A 35 -9.26 -3.88 -5.63
N ASN A 36 -9.46 -4.72 -4.61
CA ASN A 36 -8.60 -5.87 -4.30
C ASN A 36 -9.17 -7.25 -4.63
N VAL A 37 -10.05 -7.38 -5.62
CA VAL A 37 -10.41 -8.71 -6.13
C VAL A 37 -9.44 -9.12 -7.25
N TYR A 38 -8.33 -9.76 -6.87
CA TYR A 38 -7.55 -10.61 -7.77
C TYR A 38 -7.97 -12.07 -7.55
N PRO A 39 -8.84 -12.65 -8.39
CA PRO A 39 -9.15 -14.06 -8.30
C PRO A 39 -8.06 -14.82 -9.05
N ASN A 40 -7.18 -15.50 -8.33
CA ASN A 40 -6.57 -16.78 -8.72
C ASN A 40 -5.72 -17.27 -7.55
N ASP A 41 -6.41 -17.98 -6.67
CA ASP A 41 -5.87 -18.73 -5.56
C ASP A 41 -5.34 -20.07 -6.10
N TYR A 42 -4.03 -20.18 -6.24
CA TYR A 42 -3.33 -21.46 -6.44
C TYR A 42 -2.27 -21.59 -5.35
N GLY A 43 -2.65 -22.26 -4.25
CA GLY A 43 -1.80 -22.98 -3.29
C GLY A 43 -0.42 -22.39 -2.95
N ASN A 44 -0.33 -21.85 -1.72
CA ASN A 44 0.85 -21.43 -0.93
C ASN A 44 1.26 -19.95 -1.08
N ASN A 45 0.79 -19.11 -0.14
CA ASN A 45 1.26 -17.73 0.14
C ASN A 45 1.22 -16.67 -0.99
N TYR A 46 0.75 -16.97 -2.20
CA TYR A 46 0.83 -16.13 -3.40
C TYR A 46 0.19 -14.72 -3.36
N GLY A 47 -0.44 -14.31 -2.27
CA GLY A 47 -0.92 -12.93 -2.06
C GLY A 47 -0.21 -12.16 -0.94
N GLY A 48 0.41 -12.87 0.01
CA GLY A 48 0.95 -12.28 1.23
C GLY A 48 2.19 -11.43 0.97
N GLY A 49 3.14 -11.95 0.20
CA GLY A 49 4.39 -11.25 -0.11
C GLY A 49 4.18 -9.96 -0.90
N ARG A 50 3.27 -9.97 -1.89
CA ARG A 50 2.91 -8.76 -2.65
C ARG A 50 2.21 -7.71 -1.80
N ALA A 51 1.24 -8.12 -0.97
CA ALA A 51 0.59 -7.21 -0.04
C ALA A 51 1.60 -6.64 0.97
N PHE A 52 2.50 -7.47 1.48
CA PHE A 52 3.57 -7.08 2.39
C PHE A 52 4.54 -6.09 1.74
N PHE A 53 4.92 -6.32 0.48
CA PHE A 53 5.77 -5.41 -0.27
C PHE A 53 5.17 -3.99 -0.31
N TYR A 54 3.91 -3.84 -0.69
CA TYR A 54 3.29 -2.52 -0.80
C TYR A 54 3.02 -1.85 0.56
N SER A 55 2.76 -2.63 1.61
CA SER A 55 2.43 -2.11 2.94
C SER A 55 3.62 -1.87 3.85
N ASN A 56 4.72 -2.62 3.68
CA ASN A 56 5.87 -2.60 4.59
C ASN A 56 7.18 -2.28 3.86
N VAL A 57 7.50 -2.96 2.75
CA VAL A 57 8.79 -2.74 2.06
C VAL A 57 8.84 -1.39 1.36
N LEU A 58 7.83 -1.09 0.53
CA LEU A 58 7.81 0.08 -0.33
C LEU A 58 7.88 1.41 0.46
N PRO A 59 7.14 1.59 1.57
CA PRO A 59 7.28 2.79 2.41
C PRO A 59 8.70 2.94 2.98
N ARG A 60 9.33 1.87 3.45
CA ARG A 60 10.70 1.91 4.01
C ARG A 60 11.73 2.27 2.95
N LEU A 61 11.56 1.80 1.72
CA LEU A 61 12.41 2.20 0.60
C LEU A 61 12.22 3.68 0.24
N ALA A 62 11.00 4.21 0.34
CA ALA A 62 10.71 5.63 0.12
C ALA A 62 11.36 6.50 1.20
N GLU A 63 11.16 6.16 2.48
CA GLU A 63 11.71 6.84 3.66
C GLU A 63 13.25 6.85 3.64
N ASN A 64 13.86 5.74 3.21
CA ASN A 64 15.30 5.64 3.08
C ASN A 64 15.85 6.45 1.89
N GLY A 65 15.02 6.95 0.98
CA GLY A 65 15.43 7.75 -0.18
C GLY A 65 15.82 6.94 -1.42
N CYS A 66 15.49 5.63 -1.48
CA CYS A 66 15.80 4.77 -2.62
C CYS A 66 15.15 5.28 -3.93
N PHE A 67 14.01 5.95 -3.81
CA PHE A 67 13.22 6.43 -4.94
C PHE A 67 13.93 7.51 -5.75
N ALA A 68 14.86 8.25 -5.13
CA ALA A 68 15.63 9.30 -5.80
C ALA A 68 16.37 8.77 -7.05
N CYS A 69 16.83 7.52 -7.01
CA CYS A 69 17.53 6.90 -8.14
C CYS A 69 16.70 5.82 -8.84
N HIS A 70 15.89 5.06 -8.09
CA HIS A 70 15.31 3.82 -8.59
C HIS A 70 13.85 3.92 -9.05
N ALA A 71 13.07 4.92 -8.64
CA ALA A 71 11.62 4.94 -8.91
C ALA A 71 11.25 5.16 -10.38
N ARG A 72 12.13 5.85 -11.14
CA ARG A 72 11.91 6.12 -12.57
C ARG A 72 12.42 5.01 -13.50
N GLY A 73 13.11 4.01 -12.95
CA GLY A 73 13.65 2.89 -13.72
C GLY A 73 14.94 3.17 -14.52
N TYR A 74 15.48 4.39 -14.45
CA TYR A 74 16.80 4.71 -15.06
C TYR A 74 17.93 3.90 -14.42
N VAL A 75 17.84 3.67 -13.10
CA VAL A 75 18.71 2.77 -12.36
C VAL A 75 17.91 1.52 -12.01
N ARG A 76 18.39 0.35 -12.44
CA ARG A 76 17.73 -0.94 -12.16
C ARG A 76 18.17 -1.50 -10.80
N PRO A 77 17.29 -2.19 -10.07
CA PRO A 77 15.86 -2.43 -10.37
C PRO A 77 15.00 -1.16 -10.19
N ASN A 78 13.81 -1.13 -10.78
CA ASN A 78 12.79 -0.18 -10.34
C ASN A 78 12.21 -0.68 -9.01
N VAL A 79 12.59 -0.02 -7.91
CA VAL A 79 12.21 -0.45 -6.56
C VAL A 79 10.74 -0.19 -6.21
N THR A 80 10.00 0.52 -7.08
CA THR A 80 8.54 0.71 -6.92
C THR A 80 7.73 -0.37 -7.62
N VAL A 81 8.38 -1.23 -8.40
CA VAL A 81 7.76 -2.32 -9.14
C VAL A 81 8.10 -3.63 -8.45
N TYR A 82 7.09 -4.31 -7.92
CA TYR A 82 7.22 -5.55 -7.13
C TYR A 82 8.08 -6.60 -7.84
N GLU A 83 7.77 -6.91 -9.10
CA GLU A 83 8.45 -7.96 -9.87
C GLU A 83 9.91 -7.62 -10.16
N ASP A 84 10.24 -6.33 -10.28
CA ASP A 84 11.58 -5.89 -10.61
C ASP A 84 12.53 -6.04 -9.43
N LEU A 85 12.05 -5.71 -8.22
CA LEU A 85 12.84 -5.90 -7.01
C LEU A 85 12.85 -7.38 -6.58
N LEU A 86 11.73 -8.08 -6.71
CA LEU A 86 11.61 -9.51 -6.34
C LEU A 86 12.65 -10.37 -7.08
N LYS A 87 12.83 -10.14 -8.39
CA LYS A 87 13.86 -10.84 -9.20
C LYS A 87 15.27 -10.64 -8.67
N ARG A 88 15.57 -9.50 -8.05
CA ARG A 88 16.87 -9.26 -7.42
C ARG A 88 16.94 -9.91 -6.06
N LEU A 89 15.87 -9.78 -5.27
CA LEU A 89 15.77 -10.39 -3.94
C LEU A 89 15.92 -11.92 -3.99
N ALA A 90 15.42 -12.56 -5.06
CA ALA A 90 15.54 -14.00 -5.32
C ALA A 90 16.97 -14.48 -5.64
N ILE A 91 17.93 -13.59 -5.90
CA ILE A 91 19.33 -13.99 -6.18
C ILE A 91 20.04 -14.12 -4.84
N GLY A 92 19.96 -15.32 -4.25
CA GLY A 92 20.46 -15.65 -2.93
C GLY A 92 19.90 -16.99 -2.45
N ASP A 93 20.33 -17.43 -1.28
CA ASP A 93 19.84 -18.67 -0.64
C ASP A 93 19.11 -18.42 0.70
N SER A 94 19.19 -17.20 1.26
CA SER A 94 18.49 -16.83 2.49
C SER A 94 18.08 -15.35 2.52
N ALA A 95 17.27 -14.99 3.52
CA ALA A 95 16.92 -13.61 3.80
C ALA A 95 18.17 -12.74 4.03
N GLU A 96 19.18 -13.25 4.71
CA GLU A 96 20.45 -12.56 4.99
C GLU A 96 21.46 -12.64 3.84
N ASN A 97 21.38 -13.70 3.03
CA ASN A 97 22.30 -13.98 1.93
C ASN A 97 21.59 -13.85 0.58
N ASN A 98 21.32 -12.61 0.19
CA ASN A 98 20.92 -12.26 -1.17
C ASN A 98 21.58 -10.96 -1.64
N VAL A 99 21.63 -10.79 -2.96
CA VAL A 99 22.31 -9.65 -3.60
C VAL A 99 21.75 -8.28 -3.18
N VAL A 100 20.46 -8.18 -2.85
CA VAL A 100 19.85 -6.92 -2.43
C VAL A 100 20.42 -6.52 -1.07
N ILE A 101 20.41 -7.44 -0.10
CA ILE A 101 20.97 -7.22 1.23
C ILE A 101 22.47 -6.92 1.16
N TYR A 102 23.23 -7.69 0.36
CA TYR A 102 24.68 -7.45 0.22
C TYR A 102 25.02 -6.09 -0.35
N LYS A 103 24.22 -5.62 -1.31
CA LYS A 103 24.42 -4.31 -1.91
C LYS A 103 24.04 -3.20 -0.94
N MET A 104 22.90 -3.32 -0.26
CA MET A 104 22.34 -2.27 0.60
C MET A 104 23.04 -2.16 1.96
N ALA A 105 23.36 -3.27 2.60
CA ALA A 105 24.05 -3.31 3.88
C ALA A 105 25.58 -3.17 3.74
N ASN A 106 26.08 -2.96 2.51
CA ASN A 106 27.50 -2.84 2.20
C ASN A 106 28.34 -4.06 2.66
N ILE A 107 27.71 -5.23 2.75
CA ILE A 107 28.35 -6.48 3.19
C ILE A 107 29.34 -6.95 2.12
N ARG A 108 30.54 -7.34 2.54
CA ARG A 108 31.65 -7.75 1.64
C ARG A 108 32.15 -6.64 0.70
N SER A 109 31.87 -5.37 1.02
CA SER A 109 32.56 -4.27 0.35
C SER A 109 34.05 -4.29 0.67
N PHE A 110 34.87 -3.93 -0.31
CA PHE A 110 36.32 -3.89 -0.15
C PHE A 110 36.77 -2.85 0.89
N ASN A 111 36.09 -1.70 0.96
CA ASN A 111 36.30 -0.65 1.96
C ASN A 111 35.13 0.35 1.98
N ALA A 112 35.07 1.17 3.03
CA ALA A 112 34.01 2.18 3.19
C ALA A 112 34.01 3.28 2.10
N GLN A 113 35.15 3.52 1.46
CA GLN A 113 35.32 4.54 0.41
C GLN A 113 34.80 4.06 -0.95
N THR A 114 34.64 2.74 -1.13
CA THR A 114 34.13 2.10 -2.35
C THR A 114 32.95 1.19 -2.00
N PRO A 115 31.78 1.77 -1.65
CA PRO A 115 30.63 0.98 -1.23
C PRO A 115 30.07 0.13 -2.39
N ASN A 116 29.45 -1.00 -2.05
CA ASN A 116 28.78 -1.87 -3.02
C ASN A 116 27.62 -1.19 -3.74
N HIS A 117 26.96 -0.25 -3.04
CA HIS A 117 25.90 0.57 -3.57
C HIS A 117 26.40 2.02 -3.76
N PRO A 118 26.29 2.62 -4.95
CA PRO A 118 26.77 3.98 -5.20
C PRO A 118 26.14 5.04 -4.29
N GLY A 119 24.90 4.83 -3.85
CA GLY A 119 24.22 5.67 -2.86
C GLY A 119 24.66 5.42 -1.40
N GLY A 120 25.79 4.75 -1.19
CA GLY A 120 26.31 4.36 0.11
C GLY A 120 25.54 3.20 0.76
N GLN A 121 25.96 2.86 1.98
CA GLN A 121 25.25 1.93 2.86
C GLN A 121 23.85 2.48 3.17
N ARG A 122 22.82 1.64 3.04
CA ARG A 122 21.41 2.02 3.12
C ARG A 122 20.72 1.59 4.41
N CYS A 123 21.30 0.66 5.15
CA CYS A 123 20.85 0.24 6.48
C CYS A 123 22.07 0.12 7.39
N ALA A 124 21.96 0.54 8.65
CA ALA A 124 23.09 0.53 9.60
C ALA A 124 23.54 -0.91 9.92
N SER A 125 22.58 -1.80 10.12
CA SER A 125 22.72 -3.25 10.15
C SER A 125 21.62 -3.92 9.32
N ILE A 126 21.69 -5.25 9.17
CA ILE A 126 20.64 -6.01 8.50
C ILE A 126 19.34 -6.11 9.30
N ASP A 127 19.35 -5.70 10.58
CA ASP A 127 18.17 -5.64 11.44
C ASP A 127 17.51 -4.24 11.43
N ASP A 128 18.14 -3.27 10.75
CA ASP A 128 17.62 -1.93 10.55
C ASP A 128 16.89 -1.78 9.21
N GLU A 129 15.96 -0.83 9.15
CA GLU A 129 15.26 -0.53 7.91
C GLU A 129 16.18 0.13 6.86
N PRO A 130 15.96 -0.13 5.56
CA PRO A 130 14.92 -0.99 4.98
C PRO A 130 15.30 -2.48 4.89
N CYS A 131 16.48 -2.88 5.38
CA CYS A 131 17.00 -4.24 5.24
C CYS A 131 16.16 -5.26 6.04
N LYS A 132 15.65 -4.85 7.21
CA LYS A 132 14.70 -5.65 7.99
C LYS A 132 13.45 -6.02 7.19
N SER A 133 12.70 -5.05 6.66
CA SER A 133 11.48 -5.33 5.88
C SER A 133 11.77 -6.16 4.62
N LEU A 134 12.94 -5.97 3.99
CA LEU A 134 13.35 -6.77 2.84
C LEU A 134 13.61 -8.24 3.19
N ARG A 135 14.16 -8.51 4.38
CA ARG A 135 14.37 -9.88 4.89
C ARG A 135 13.05 -10.56 5.21
N GLU A 136 12.18 -9.87 5.94
CA GLU A 136 10.83 -10.37 6.25
C GLU A 136 10.04 -10.66 4.96
N TRP A 137 10.19 -9.81 3.94
CA TRP A 137 9.60 -10.05 2.63
C TRP A 137 10.22 -11.27 1.93
N TRP A 138 11.54 -11.47 2.00
CA TRP A 138 12.19 -12.67 1.46
C TRP A 138 11.60 -13.94 2.09
N ASP A 139 11.42 -13.98 3.41
CA ASP A 139 10.86 -15.14 4.11
C ASP A 139 9.44 -15.46 3.65
N LEU A 140 8.62 -14.44 3.38
CA LEU A 140 7.27 -14.62 2.85
C LEU A 140 7.25 -15.18 1.43
N GLU A 141 8.21 -14.79 0.59
CA GLU A 141 8.30 -15.21 -0.81
C GLU A 141 8.96 -16.58 -0.99
N PHE A 142 9.96 -16.90 -0.15
CA PHE A 142 10.86 -18.04 -0.36
C PHE A 142 11.00 -18.98 0.85
N GLY A 143 10.66 -18.54 2.06
CA GLY A 143 10.86 -19.32 3.30
C GLY A 143 9.87 -20.47 3.54
N GLY A 144 8.86 -20.62 2.68
CA GLY A 144 7.83 -21.65 2.81
C GLY A 144 8.22 -23.05 2.30
N ALA A 145 9.42 -23.23 1.74
CA ALA A 145 9.83 -24.51 1.14
C ALA A 145 10.24 -25.60 2.16
N GLU A 146 10.37 -25.27 3.46
CA GLU A 146 10.84 -26.19 4.50
C GLU A 146 9.97 -26.20 5.77
N LYS A 147 8.65 -26.37 5.65
CA LYS A 147 7.78 -26.73 6.79
C LYS A 147 6.88 -27.91 6.46
#